data_AF-A0A5S9R5A3-F1
#
_entry.id   AF-A0A5S9R5A3-F1
#
_cell.length_a   1.000
_cell.length_b   1.000
_cell.length_c   1.000
_cell.angle_alpha   90.00
_cell.angle_beta   90.00
_cell.angle_gamma   90.00
#
_symmetry.space_group_name_H-M   'P 1'
#
loop_
_entity.id
_entity.type
_entity.pdbx_description
1 polymer ?
#
loop_
_entity_poly.entity_id
_entity_poly.type
_entity_poly.pdbx_seq_one_letter_code
_entity_poly.pdbx_strand_id
1 'polypeptide(L)'
;MKTLTLQDLTHDELLAWIETAVLARFLPGRIVRQADLLSLRHATLQAKAQETSTARHAAAQASDAAWDAARREKLGTRRRAEADLAHVKAEAAYRRAVRADQKADAEAEACWAALEAEWERKR
;
A
#
# COMPACT_ATOMS: atom_id res chain seq x y z
N MET A 1 -5.09 -9.78 14.62
CA MET A 1 -4.29 -8.56 14.85
C MET A 1 -4.17 -8.33 16.35
N LYS A 2 -3.06 -7.77 16.87
CA LYS A 2 -2.95 -7.39 18.29
C LYS A 2 -3.77 -6.11 18.56
N THR A 3 -4.17 -5.87 19.82
CA THR A 3 -4.75 -4.58 20.23
C THR A 3 -3.74 -3.47 19.95
N LEU A 4 -4.18 -2.42 19.26
CA LEU A 4 -3.33 -1.27 18.92
C LEU A 4 -3.25 -0.33 20.12
N THR A 5 -2.05 0.17 20.37
CA THR A 5 -1.79 1.27 21.30
C THR A 5 -1.27 2.49 20.53
N LEU A 6 -1.22 3.66 21.18
CA LEU A 6 -0.65 4.85 20.57
C LEU A 6 0.82 4.67 20.15
N GLN A 7 1.56 3.77 20.82
CA GLN A 7 2.97 3.46 20.47
C GLN A 7 3.10 2.64 19.19
N ASP A 8 2.02 1.99 18.74
CA ASP A 8 2.00 1.20 17.51
C ASP A 8 1.73 2.05 16.26
N LEU A 9 1.28 3.30 16.45
CA LEU A 9 1.04 4.24 15.37
C LEU A 9 2.35 4.82 14.85
N THR A 10 2.40 5.05 13.53
CA THR A 10 3.49 5.84 12.94
C THR A 10 3.40 7.31 13.35
N HIS A 11 4.48 8.05 13.14
CA HIS A 11 4.49 9.50 13.38
C HIS A 11 3.35 10.21 12.63
N ASP A 12 3.15 9.88 11.35
CA ASP A 12 2.12 10.51 10.52
C ASP A 12 0.71 10.13 10.97
N GLU A 13 0.50 8.89 11.41
CA GLU A 13 -0.77 8.45 12.00
C GLU A 13 -1.09 9.17 13.31
N LEU A 14 -0.07 9.42 14.14
CA LEU A 14 -0.20 10.21 15.37
C LEU A 14 -0.50 11.68 15.07
N LEU A 15 0.16 12.28 14.08
CA LEU A 15 -0.15 13.64 13.65
C LEU A 15 -1.58 13.75 13.12
N ALA A 16 -2.01 12.83 12.25
CA ALA A 16 -3.37 12.80 11.73
C ALA A 16 -4.41 12.65 12.87
N TRP A 17 -4.10 11.84 13.89
CA TRP A 17 -4.94 11.77 15.09
C TRP A 17 -5.00 13.10 15.85
N ILE A 18 -3.85 13.76 16.06
CA ILE A 18 -3.80 15.07 16.75
C ILE A 18 -4.58 16.12 15.96
N GLU A 19 -4.41 16.19 14.65
CA GLU A 19 -5.13 17.14 13.81
C GLU A 19 -6.65 16.91 13.87
N THR A 20 -7.09 15.66 13.76
CA THR A 20 -8.52 15.33 13.81
C THR A 20 -9.12 15.47 15.22
N ALA A 21 -8.37 15.20 16.28
CA ALA A 21 -8.86 15.26 17.66
C ALA A 21 -8.73 16.65 18.31
N VAL A 22 -7.62 17.36 18.07
CA VAL A 22 -7.26 18.60 18.77
C VAL A 22 -7.66 19.83 17.97
N LEU A 23 -7.42 19.85 16.64
CA LEU A 23 -7.72 21.04 15.82
C LEU A 23 -9.22 21.18 15.49
N ALA A 24 -9.98 20.09 15.54
CA ALA A 24 -11.42 20.11 15.29
C ALA A 24 -12.27 20.77 16.41
N ARG A 25 -11.66 21.38 17.44
CA ARG A 25 -12.36 21.96 18.62
C ARG A 25 -13.19 20.95 19.44
N PHE A 26 -13.10 19.64 19.16
CA PHE A 26 -13.85 18.61 19.87
C PHE A 26 -13.05 18.08 21.08
N LEU A 27 -13.19 18.78 22.21
CA LEU A 27 -12.96 18.31 23.58
C LEU A 27 -11.52 17.84 23.93
N PRO A 28 -10.68 18.68 24.56
CA PRO A 28 -9.54 18.18 25.32
C PRO A 28 -10.05 17.15 26.35
N GLY A 29 -9.61 15.89 26.21
CA GLY A 29 -10.02 14.78 27.09
C GLY A 29 -10.85 13.66 26.42
N ARG A 30 -11.04 13.66 25.08
CA ARG A 30 -11.66 12.52 24.39
C ARG A 30 -10.84 11.24 24.63
N ILE A 31 -11.48 10.23 25.24
CA ILE A 31 -10.90 8.90 25.43
C ILE A 31 -10.66 8.28 24.06
N VAL A 32 -9.40 7.93 23.78
CA VAL A 32 -9.00 7.20 22.57
C VAL A 32 -9.65 5.82 22.59
N ARG A 33 -10.49 5.52 21.61
CA ARG A 33 -11.10 4.19 21.47
C ARG A 33 -10.29 3.36 20.48
N GLN A 34 -10.30 2.04 20.69
CA GLN A 34 -9.65 1.08 19.78
C GLN A 34 -10.12 1.24 18.32
N ALA A 35 -11.40 1.52 18.11
CA ALA A 35 -11.95 1.79 16.79
C ALA A 35 -11.39 3.07 16.14
N ASP A 36 -11.06 4.10 16.93
CA ASP A 36 -10.46 5.34 16.40
C ASP A 36 -9.04 5.04 15.87
N LEU A 37 -8.25 4.28 16.64
CA LEU A 37 -6.89 3.87 16.25
C LEU A 37 -6.89 2.96 15.01
N LEU A 38 -7.81 2.00 14.97
CA LEU A 38 -7.97 1.10 13.81
C LEU A 38 -8.44 1.85 12.57
N SER A 39 -9.35 2.83 12.72
CA SER A 39 -9.81 3.65 11.59
C SER A 39 -8.68 4.47 10.98
N LEU A 40 -7.81 5.07 11.80
CA LEU A 40 -6.64 5.80 11.30
C LEU A 40 -5.65 4.88 10.61
N ARG A 41 -5.31 3.75 11.25
CA ARG A 41 -4.41 2.75 10.68
C ARG A 41 -4.94 2.22 9.34
N HIS A 42 -6.23 1.93 9.27
CA HIS A 42 -6.88 1.47 8.04
C HIS A 42 -6.76 2.51 6.92
N ALA A 43 -7.02 3.79 7.19
CA ALA A 43 -6.88 4.85 6.20
C ALA A 43 -5.45 4.93 5.63
N THR A 44 -4.43 4.81 6.49
CA THR A 44 -3.03 4.77 6.05
C THR A 44 -2.72 3.54 5.21
N LEU A 45 -3.17 2.36 5.65
CA LEU A 45 -2.95 1.11 4.91
C LEU A 45 -3.68 1.12 3.56
N GLN A 46 -4.86 1.71 3.49
CA GLN A 46 -5.60 1.90 2.25
C GLN A 46 -4.90 2.86 1.29
N ALA A 47 -4.35 3.97 1.79
CA ALA A 47 -3.52 4.87 0.99
C ALA A 47 -2.27 4.16 0.43
N LYS A 48 -1.61 3.35 1.27
CA LYS A 48 -0.47 2.53 0.86
C LYS A 48 -0.85 1.48 -0.18
N ALA A 49 -1.99 0.82 -0.03
CA ALA A 49 -2.52 -0.13 -1.02
C ALA A 49 -2.79 0.55 -2.37
N GLN A 50 -3.38 1.74 -2.35
CA GLN A 50 -3.60 2.55 -3.56
C GLN A 50 -2.28 2.92 -4.25
N GLU A 51 -1.26 3.30 -3.47
CA GLU A 51 0.08 3.62 -3.97
C GLU A 51 0.75 2.39 -4.60
N THR A 52 0.74 1.24 -3.93
CA THR A 52 1.31 0.00 -4.46
C THR A 52 0.58 -0.50 -5.70
N SER A 53 -0.74 -0.32 -5.76
CA SER A 53 -1.56 -0.67 -6.93
C SER A 53 -1.20 0.21 -8.13
N THR A 54 -1.04 1.52 -7.91
CA THR A 54 -0.57 2.46 -8.92
C THR A 54 0.83 2.09 -9.42
N ALA A 55 1.74 1.76 -8.50
CA ALA A 55 3.10 1.30 -8.85
C ALA A 55 3.09 -0.02 -9.64
N ARG A 56 2.20 -0.96 -9.30
CA ARG A 56 1.99 -2.20 -10.06
C ARG A 56 1.51 -1.92 -11.47
N HIS A 57 0.55 -1.01 -11.65
CA HIS A 57 0.09 -0.60 -12.98
C HIS A 57 1.21 0.03 -13.81
N ALA A 58 2.00 0.92 -13.23
CA ALA A 58 3.16 1.51 -13.90
C ALA A 58 4.20 0.46 -14.29
N ALA A 59 4.49 -0.50 -13.40
CA ALA A 59 5.43 -1.58 -13.68
C ALA A 59 4.92 -2.55 -14.76
N ALA A 60 3.60 -2.80 -14.82
CA ALA A 60 2.98 -3.60 -15.88
C ALA A 60 3.18 -2.92 -17.25
N GLN A 61 2.84 -1.63 -17.35
CA GLN A 61 3.03 -0.85 -18.58
C GLN A 61 4.50 -0.82 -19.03
N ALA A 62 5.43 -0.67 -18.08
CA ALA A 62 6.87 -0.72 -18.38
C ALA A 62 7.33 -2.09 -18.89
N SER A 63 6.78 -3.18 -18.33
CA SER A 63 7.05 -4.55 -18.77
C SER A 63 6.55 -4.79 -20.20
N ASP A 64 5.32 -4.36 -20.51
CA ASP A 64 4.72 -4.48 -21.83
C ASP A 64 5.50 -3.67 -22.87
N ALA A 65 5.85 -2.41 -22.55
CA ALA A 65 6.66 -1.57 -23.42
C ALA A 65 8.06 -2.17 -23.68
N ALA A 66 8.68 -2.77 -22.67
CA ALA A 66 9.98 -3.42 -22.82
C ALA A 66 9.88 -4.70 -23.67
N TRP A 67 8.78 -5.45 -23.57
CA TRP A 67 8.51 -6.60 -24.42
C TRP A 67 8.34 -6.19 -25.89
N ASP A 68 7.54 -5.15 -26.14
CA ASP A 68 7.34 -4.59 -27.48
C ASP A 68 8.64 -4.08 -28.09
N ALA A 69 9.48 -3.39 -27.29
CA ALA A 69 10.79 -2.92 -27.72
C ALA A 69 11.69 -4.09 -28.10
N ALA A 70 11.77 -5.14 -27.26
CA ALA A 70 12.53 -6.34 -27.57
C ALA A 70 12.06 -6.97 -28.87
N ARG A 71 10.75 -7.15 -29.07
CA ARG A 71 10.17 -7.75 -30.28
C ARG A 71 10.53 -7.04 -31.59
N ARG A 72 10.76 -5.73 -31.57
CA ARG A 72 11.13 -4.95 -32.76
C ARG A 72 12.60 -5.13 -33.15
N GLU A 73 13.45 -5.57 -32.23
CA GLU A 73 14.88 -5.75 -32.48
C GLU A 73 15.19 -7.03 -33.24
N LYS A 74 16.18 -6.95 -34.14
CA LYS A 74 16.62 -8.08 -34.96
C LYS A 74 17.40 -9.11 -34.13
N LEU A 75 17.11 -10.38 -34.36
CA LEU A 75 17.79 -11.50 -33.71
C LEU A 75 19.32 -11.47 -33.93
N GLY A 76 20.07 -11.90 -32.92
CA GLY A 76 21.53 -11.99 -32.96
C GLY A 76 22.27 -10.65 -32.85
N THR A 77 21.57 -9.53 -32.66
CA THR A 77 22.19 -8.21 -32.50
C THR A 77 22.45 -7.87 -31.03
N ARG A 78 23.46 -7.03 -30.77
CA ARG A 78 23.72 -6.48 -29.42
C ARG A 78 22.51 -5.73 -28.86
N ARG A 79 21.81 -4.97 -29.71
CA ARG A 79 20.60 -4.22 -29.33
C ARG A 79 19.48 -5.16 -28.87
N ARG A 80 19.32 -6.32 -29.52
CA ARG A 80 18.38 -7.34 -29.07
C ARG A 80 18.72 -7.86 -27.68
N ALA A 81 19.98 -8.17 -27.41
CA ALA A 81 20.42 -8.61 -26.08
C ALA A 81 20.17 -7.55 -24.99
N GLU A 82 20.41 -6.27 -25.31
CA GLU A 82 20.12 -5.14 -24.41
C GLU A 82 18.61 -4.99 -24.14
N ALA A 83 17.77 -5.14 -25.18
CA ALA A 83 16.32 -5.06 -25.06
C ALA A 83 15.72 -6.26 -24.32
N ASP A 84 16.24 -7.48 -24.54
CA ASP A 84 15.84 -8.67 -23.79
C ASP A 84 16.18 -8.52 -22.30
N LEU A 85 17.38 -8.00 -21.97
CA LEU A 85 17.77 -7.71 -20.59
C LEU A 85 16.86 -6.65 -19.96
N ALA A 86 16.48 -5.60 -20.71
CA ALA A 86 15.54 -4.59 -20.25
C ALA A 86 14.17 -5.19 -19.93
N HIS A 87 13.66 -6.08 -20.79
CA HIS A 87 12.40 -6.79 -20.56
C HIS A 87 12.46 -7.67 -19.31
N VAL A 88 13.51 -8.48 -19.14
CA VAL A 88 13.69 -9.33 -17.93
C VAL A 88 13.72 -8.47 -16.66
N LYS A 89 14.41 -7.32 -16.69
CA LYS A 89 14.44 -6.39 -15.55
C LYS A 89 13.06 -5.79 -15.26
N ALA A 90 12.33 -5.39 -16.29
CA ALA A 90 10.99 -4.83 -16.14
C ALA A 90 10.01 -5.87 -15.60
N GLU A 91 10.07 -7.11 -16.08
CA GLU A 91 9.25 -8.22 -15.58
C GLU A 91 9.56 -8.53 -14.11
N ALA A 92 10.85 -8.56 -13.73
CA ALA A 92 11.26 -8.75 -12.34
C ALA A 92 10.80 -7.59 -11.43
N ALA A 93 10.76 -6.35 -11.93
CA ALA A 93 10.18 -5.21 -11.23
C ALA A 93 8.65 -5.36 -11.06
N TYR A 94 7.94 -5.74 -12.12
CA TYR A 94 6.51 -6.00 -12.09
C TYR A 94 6.15 -7.09 -11.07
N ARG A 95 6.84 -8.24 -11.07
CA ARG A 95 6.60 -9.32 -10.10
C ARG A 95 6.82 -8.87 -8.64
N ARG A 96 7.78 -7.97 -8.39
CA ARG A 96 7.97 -7.38 -7.06
C ARG A 96 6.83 -6.44 -6.69
N ALA A 97 6.36 -5.63 -7.63
CA ALA A 97 5.21 -4.74 -7.42
C ALA A 97 3.93 -5.53 -7.12
N VAL A 98 3.67 -6.65 -7.82
CA VAL A 98 2.54 -7.54 -7.53
C VAL A 98 2.55 -8.04 -6.09
N ARG A 99 3.71 -8.49 -5.59
CA ARG A 99 3.83 -8.97 -4.21
C ARG A 99 3.64 -7.85 -3.19
N ALA A 100 4.15 -6.65 -3.48
CA ALA A 100 3.96 -5.49 -2.62
C ALA A 100 2.49 -5.07 -2.55
N ASP A 101 1.80 -5.08 -3.68
CA ASP A 101 0.37 -4.79 -3.81
C ASP A 101 -0.49 -5.78 -3.01
N GLN A 102 -0.32 -7.08 -3.27
CA GLN A 102 -1.01 -8.15 -2.53
C GLN A 102 -0.78 -8.07 -1.03
N LYS A 103 0.45 -7.71 -0.62
CA LYS A 103 0.77 -7.55 0.80
C LYS A 103 0.06 -6.33 1.40
N ALA A 104 0.05 -5.20 0.70
CA ALA A 104 -0.61 -3.99 1.17
C ALA A 104 -2.13 -4.17 1.27
N ASP A 105 -2.74 -4.82 0.27
CA ASP A 105 -4.16 -5.18 0.29
C ASP A 105 -4.48 -6.11 1.46
N ALA A 106 -3.69 -7.17 1.66
CA ALA A 106 -3.89 -8.08 2.77
C ALA A 106 -3.74 -7.40 4.15
N GLU A 107 -2.82 -6.43 4.28
CA GLU A 107 -2.66 -5.61 5.49
C GLU A 107 -3.90 -4.73 5.72
N ALA A 108 -4.43 -4.09 4.68
CA ALA A 108 -5.62 -3.24 4.75
C ALA A 108 -6.87 -4.06 5.13
N GLU A 109 -7.11 -5.18 4.46
CA GLU A 109 -8.22 -6.10 4.74
C GLU A 109 -8.16 -6.67 6.16
N ALA A 110 -6.97 -7.06 6.63
CA ALA A 110 -6.80 -7.53 8.01
C ALA A 110 -7.11 -6.43 9.04
N CYS A 111 -6.80 -5.17 8.72
CA CYS A 111 -7.13 -4.02 9.56
C CYS A 111 -8.64 -3.72 9.54
N TRP A 112 -9.30 -3.87 8.38
CA TRP A 112 -10.74 -3.74 8.24
C TRP A 112 -11.50 -4.80 9.06
N ALA A 113 -11.11 -6.07 8.94
CA ALA A 113 -11.70 -7.15 9.72
C ALA A 113 -11.53 -6.93 11.24
N ALA A 114 -10.39 -6.37 11.66
CA ALA A 114 -10.18 -6.01 13.07
C ALA A 114 -11.09 -4.84 13.53
N LEU A 115 -11.39 -3.89 12.65
CA LEU A 115 -12.31 -2.79 12.91
C LEU A 115 -13.77 -3.30 13.04
N GLU A 116 -14.20 -4.17 12.14
CA GLU A 116 -15.53 -4.81 12.21
C GLU A 116 -15.71 -5.58 13.52
N ALA A 117 -14.72 -6.38 13.91
CA ALA A 117 -14.75 -7.12 15.18
C ALA A 117 -14.81 -6.22 16.43
N GLU A 118 -14.31 -4.98 16.37
CA GLU A 118 -14.43 -4.00 17.45
C GLU A 118 -15.80 -3.33 17.49
N TRP A 119 -16.44 -3.15 16.33
CA TRP A 119 -17.82 -2.66 16.27
C TRP A 119 -18.82 -3.69 16.76
N GLU A 120 -18.64 -4.96 16.38
CA GLU A 120 -19.49 -6.06 16.87
C GLU A 120 -19.40 -6.24 18.38
N ARG A 121 -18.20 -6.10 18.98
CA ARG A 121 -18.02 -6.18 20.44
C ARG A 121 -18.72 -5.10 21.25
N LYS A 122 -19.10 -3.99 20.62
CA LYS A 122 -19.78 -2.85 21.27
C LYS A 122 -21.30 -2.84 21.02
N ARG A 123 -21.81 -3.83 20.31
CA ARG A 123 -23.22 -4.00 19.97
C ARG A 123 -23.91 -4.95 20.95
#